data_AF-E7CKT3-F1
#
_entry.id   AF-E7CKT3-F1
#
_cell.length_a   1.000
_cell.length_b   1.000
_cell.length_c   1.000
_cell.angle_alpha   90.00
_cell.angle_beta   90.00
_cell.angle_gamma   90.00
#
_symmetry.space_group_name_H-M   'P 1'
#
loop_
_entity.id
_entity.type
_entity.pdbx_description
1 polymer ?
#
loop_
_entity_poly.entity_id
_entity_poly.type
_entity_poly.pdbx_seq_one_letter_code
_entity_poly.pdbx_strand_id
1 'polypeptide(L)'
;GFFSSLDRRAFTYISLDGVVTGHGEFKVSASPLLYSLLESTMKEVKNPIGFGESGKSLYDKVSGVNFEKAVFEPMKMEDSAYPFLASSGIPSLSFRFASQGSEAYPYYGTSLDNKDHLGYATAHRLSFLATGAGLVAGQLALRCV
;
A
#
# COMPACT_ATOMS: atom_id res chain seq x y z
N GLY A 1 -17.06 -7.91 24.74
CA GLY A 1 -15.58 -7.83 24.63
C GLY A 1 -15.10 -8.71 23.51
N PHE A 2 -15.20 -8.24 22.27
CA PHE A 2 -14.66 -8.93 21.07
C PHE A 2 -13.30 -8.32 20.67
N PHE A 3 -13.16 -7.00 20.83
CA PHE A 3 -11.90 -6.26 20.60
C PHE A 3 -10.78 -6.66 21.57
N SER A 4 -11.08 -6.93 22.84
CA SER A 4 -10.10 -7.28 23.87
C SER A 4 -9.50 -8.70 23.75
N SER A 5 -9.94 -9.48 22.77
CA SER A 5 -9.39 -10.81 22.46
C SER A 5 -8.86 -10.92 21.04
N LEU A 6 -8.94 -9.83 20.27
CA LEU A 6 -8.57 -9.80 18.86
C LEU A 6 -7.04 -9.77 18.72
N ASP A 7 -6.35 -9.11 19.65
CA ASP A 7 -4.90 -9.16 19.87
C ASP A 7 -4.36 -10.59 20.06
N ARG A 8 -5.18 -11.48 20.64
CA ARG A 8 -4.79 -12.89 20.87
C ARG A 8 -4.99 -13.81 19.67
N ARG A 9 -5.63 -13.33 18.60
CA ARG A 9 -5.97 -14.14 17.40
C ARG A 9 -5.46 -13.56 16.10
N ALA A 10 -5.41 -12.24 15.99
CA ALA A 10 -4.91 -11.52 14.83
C ALA A 10 -3.54 -10.93 15.18
N PHE A 11 -2.52 -11.39 14.47
CA PHE A 11 -1.14 -10.96 14.66
C PHE A 11 -0.75 -9.81 13.72
N THR A 12 -1.44 -9.65 12.58
CA THR A 12 -1.23 -8.55 11.62
C THR A 12 -2.54 -8.14 10.94
N TYR A 13 -2.74 -6.84 10.72
CA TYR A 13 -3.84 -6.29 9.90
C TYR A 13 -3.30 -5.61 8.64
N ILE A 14 -3.79 -6.00 7.46
CA ILE A 14 -3.42 -5.40 6.18
C ILE A 14 -4.65 -4.70 5.60
N SER A 15 -4.60 -3.39 5.51
CA SER A 15 -5.63 -2.58 4.84
C SER A 15 -5.38 -2.58 3.33
N LEU A 16 -6.46 -2.86 2.59
CA LEU A 16 -6.52 -2.69 1.14
C LEU A 16 -7.41 -1.51 0.72
N ASP A 17 -7.66 -0.59 1.65
CA ASP A 17 -8.43 0.61 1.36
C ASP A 17 -7.61 1.60 0.52
N GLY A 18 -8.24 2.19 -0.50
CA GLY A 18 -7.59 3.20 -1.35
C GLY A 18 -6.28 2.76 -2.01
N VAL A 19 -6.07 1.46 -2.25
CA VAL A 19 -4.75 0.95 -2.69
C VAL A 19 -4.33 1.49 -4.05
N VAL A 20 -5.26 1.79 -4.94
CA VAL A 20 -4.96 2.38 -6.25
C VAL A 20 -5.65 3.74 -6.35
N THR A 21 -4.86 4.80 -6.23
CA THR A 21 -5.32 6.21 -6.32
C THR A 21 -4.62 6.99 -7.42
N GLY A 22 -3.55 6.44 -8.00
CA GLY A 22 -2.81 7.05 -9.08
C GLY A 22 -1.70 6.15 -9.60
N HIS A 23 -0.76 6.74 -10.31
CA HIS A 23 0.38 6.05 -10.89
C HIS A 23 1.70 6.79 -10.60
N GLY A 24 2.76 6.04 -10.29
CA GLY A 24 4.12 6.57 -10.23
C GLY A 24 4.78 6.50 -8.86
N GLU A 25 4.04 6.69 -7.76
CA GLU A 25 4.56 6.58 -6.39
C GLU A 25 3.90 5.41 -5.64
N PHE A 26 4.63 4.87 -4.68
CA PHE A 26 4.14 3.86 -3.75
C PHE A 26 4.42 4.33 -2.32
N LYS A 27 3.36 4.51 -1.55
CA LYS A 27 3.42 4.98 -0.16
C LYS A 27 2.81 3.94 0.76
N VAL A 28 3.39 3.82 1.95
CA VAL A 28 2.98 2.84 2.96
C VAL A 28 2.95 3.46 4.34
N SER A 29 1.82 3.31 5.01
CA SER A 29 1.66 3.56 6.44
C SER A 29 1.72 2.23 7.17
N ALA A 30 2.75 1.98 7.97
CA ALA A 30 2.89 0.71 8.67
C ALA A 30 3.48 0.85 10.07
N SER A 31 3.24 -0.17 10.89
CA SER A 31 4.00 -0.36 12.14
C SER A 31 5.47 -0.66 11.83
N PRO A 32 6.44 -0.11 12.59
CA PRO A 32 7.87 -0.38 12.39
C PRO A 32 8.25 -1.87 12.37
N LEU A 33 7.46 -2.72 13.02
CA LEU A 33 7.65 -4.17 13.04
C LEU A 33 7.50 -4.82 11.66
N LEU A 34 6.81 -4.17 10.72
CA LEU A 34 6.52 -4.70 9.38
C LEU A 34 7.44 -4.11 8.30
N TYR A 35 8.39 -3.23 8.65
CA TYR A 35 9.23 -2.52 7.67
C TYR A 35 10.14 -3.48 6.90
N SER A 36 10.85 -4.35 7.60
CA SER A 36 11.75 -5.34 7.00
C SER A 36 11.00 -6.41 6.19
N LEU A 37 9.77 -6.74 6.61
CA LEU A 37 8.88 -7.62 5.86
C LEU A 37 8.45 -6.98 4.53
N LEU A 38 8.05 -5.70 4.57
CA LEU A 38 7.65 -4.95 3.38
C LEU A 38 8.83 -4.78 2.42
N GLU A 39 10.00 -4.41 2.93
CA GLU A 39 11.21 -4.25 2.12
C GLU A 39 11.54 -5.54 1.36
N SER A 40 11.51 -6.69 2.06
CA SER A 40 11.73 -8.00 1.44
C SER A 40 10.67 -8.32 0.38
N THR A 41 9.42 -7.99 0.65
CA THR A 41 8.30 -8.20 -0.28
C THR A 41 8.45 -7.34 -1.54
N MET A 42 8.83 -6.07 -1.40
CA MET A 42 9.02 -5.16 -2.53
C MET A 42 10.22 -5.52 -3.42
N LYS A 43 11.23 -6.19 -2.87
CA LYS A 43 12.35 -6.75 -3.65
C LYS A 43 11.92 -7.93 -4.52
N GLU A 44 10.96 -8.74 -4.05
CA GLU A 44 10.49 -9.94 -4.75
C GLU A 44 9.35 -9.70 -5.72
N VAL A 45 8.49 -8.71 -5.44
CA VAL A 45 7.38 -8.36 -6.34
C VAL A 45 7.96 -7.69 -7.59
N LYS A 46 7.99 -8.46 -8.68
CA LYS A 46 8.35 -7.98 -10.01
C LYS A 46 7.40 -6.85 -10.40
N ASN A 47 7.98 -5.76 -10.87
CA ASN A 47 7.28 -4.50 -11.11
C ASN A 47 6.06 -4.70 -12.06
N PRO A 48 4.82 -4.41 -11.58
CA PRO A 48 3.61 -4.41 -12.40
C PRO A 48 3.50 -3.14 -13.26
N ILE A 49 4.30 -2.11 -12.98
CA ILE A 49 4.29 -0.83 -13.67
C ILE A 49 5.12 -0.96 -14.95
N GLY A 50 4.51 -1.54 -15.99
CA GLY A 50 5.06 -1.72 -17.34
C GLY A 50 5.60 -0.42 -17.96
N PHE A 51 6.83 -0.09 -17.62
CA PHE A 51 7.71 0.81 -18.35
C PHE A 51 8.88 -0.07 -18.76
N GLY A 52 8.97 -0.39 -20.06
CA GLY A 52 10.09 -0.91 -20.88
C GLY A 52 11.45 -1.32 -20.32
N GLU A 53 11.59 -1.66 -19.03
CA GLU A 53 12.81 -2.10 -18.37
C GLU A 53 12.48 -3.37 -17.60
N SER A 54 12.38 -4.45 -18.36
CA SER A 54 12.25 -5.81 -17.86
C SER A 54 13.40 -6.15 -16.90
N GLY A 55 13.20 -5.96 -15.59
CA GLY A 55 14.17 -6.43 -14.59
C GLY A 55 14.23 -5.69 -13.26
N LYS A 56 13.69 -4.47 -13.13
CA LYS A 56 13.80 -3.70 -11.88
C LYS A 56 12.64 -4.01 -10.91
N SER A 57 12.96 -4.20 -9.63
CA SER A 57 11.99 -4.49 -8.56
C SER A 57 11.14 -3.25 -8.22
N LEU A 58 10.00 -3.43 -7.54
CA LEU A 58 9.21 -2.29 -7.05
C LEU A 58 10.05 -1.39 -6.12
N TYR A 59 10.97 -2.00 -5.37
CA TYR A 59 11.96 -1.30 -4.54
C TYR A 59 12.85 -0.36 -5.38
N ASP A 60 13.43 -0.82 -6.50
CA ASP A 60 14.37 -0.04 -7.32
C ASP A 60 13.72 1.19 -7.98
N LYS A 61 12.41 1.12 -8.24
CA LYS A 61 11.67 2.23 -8.88
C LYS A 61 11.19 3.26 -7.86
N VAL A 62 10.83 2.82 -6.67
CA VAL A 62 10.26 3.67 -5.62
C VAL A 62 11.37 4.28 -4.76
N SER A 63 12.51 3.60 -4.60
CA SER A 63 13.62 4.12 -3.83
C SER A 63 14.99 3.77 -4.40
N GLY A 64 15.80 4.82 -4.61
CA GLY A 64 17.24 4.69 -4.50
C GLY A 64 17.68 4.63 -3.03
N VAL A 65 18.62 5.50 -2.64
CA VAL A 65 19.40 5.41 -1.38
C VAL A 65 18.58 5.60 -0.08
N ASN A 66 17.33 6.09 -0.12
CA ASN A 66 16.52 6.39 1.09
C ASN A 66 15.09 5.81 1.02
N PHE A 67 14.97 4.48 1.04
CA PHE A 67 13.69 3.76 1.03
C PHE A 67 12.73 4.21 2.13
N GLU A 68 13.20 4.29 3.38
CA GLU A 68 12.31 4.54 4.50
C GLU A 68 11.61 5.91 4.41
N LYS A 69 12.36 6.94 4.02
CA LYS A 69 11.82 8.30 3.89
C LYS A 69 10.96 8.50 2.65
N ALA A 70 11.20 7.72 1.59
CA ALA A 70 10.46 7.82 0.34
C ALA A 70 9.13 7.04 0.38
N VAL A 71 9.13 5.89 1.07
CA VAL A 71 8.01 4.95 1.08
C VAL A 71 7.14 5.10 2.32
N PHE A 72 7.75 5.24 3.50
CA PHE A 72 6.97 5.26 4.73
C PHE A 72 6.39 6.65 5.01
N GLU A 73 5.09 6.66 5.26
CA GLU A 73 4.38 7.81 5.80
C GLU A 73 3.83 7.46 7.19
N PRO A 74 3.76 8.43 8.13
CA PRO A 74 3.16 8.18 9.43
C PRO A 74 1.68 7.84 9.26
N MET A 75 1.22 6.81 9.95
CA MET A 75 -0.16 6.36 9.89
C MET A 75 -1.11 7.44 10.38
N LYS A 76 -2.10 7.78 9.58
CA LYS A 76 -3.05 8.85 9.88
C LYS A 76 -4.26 8.29 10.60
N MET A 77 -4.98 9.13 11.35
CA MET A 77 -6.21 8.72 12.04
C MET A 77 -7.34 8.33 11.07
N GLU A 78 -7.29 8.84 9.84
CA GLU A 78 -8.20 8.49 8.74
C GLU A 78 -7.93 7.11 8.14
N ASP A 79 -6.73 6.53 8.36
CA ASP A 79 -6.42 5.18 7.87
C ASP A 79 -7.19 4.12 8.67
N SER A 80 -7.83 3.19 7.97
CA SER A 80 -8.52 2.06 8.59
C SER A 80 -7.60 1.14 9.40
N ALA A 81 -6.29 1.18 9.12
CA ALA A 81 -5.26 0.46 9.87
C ALA A 81 -4.91 1.09 11.24
N TYR A 82 -5.23 2.38 11.44
CA TYR A 82 -4.92 3.12 12.66
C TYR A 82 -5.54 2.55 13.95
N PRO A 83 -6.85 2.24 14.02
CA PRO A 83 -7.45 1.70 15.24
C PRO A 83 -6.87 0.33 15.64
N PHE A 84 -6.45 -0.49 14.68
CA PHE A 84 -5.82 -1.78 14.96
C PHE A 84 -4.47 -1.61 15.66
N LEU A 85 -3.66 -0.64 15.20
CA LEU A 85 -2.38 -0.33 15.81
C LEU A 85 -2.54 0.43 17.13
N ALA A 86 -3.24 1.56 17.11
CA ALA A 86 -3.30 2.50 18.23
C ALA A 86 -4.19 2.01 19.38
N SER A 87 -5.30 1.31 19.09
CA SER A 87 -6.26 0.88 20.11
C SER A 87 -6.15 -0.60 20.48
N SER A 88 -5.72 -1.46 19.55
CA SER A 88 -5.64 -2.91 19.79
C SER A 88 -4.21 -3.44 19.91
N GLY A 89 -3.19 -2.62 19.63
CA GLY A 89 -1.78 -3.03 19.68
C GLY A 89 -1.37 -4.05 18.61
N ILE A 90 -2.20 -4.22 17.58
CA ILE A 90 -1.96 -5.18 16.49
C ILE A 90 -1.12 -4.48 15.42
N PRO A 91 0.05 -5.05 15.03
CA PRO A 91 0.82 -4.57 13.89
C PRO A 91 -0.08 -4.42 12.65
N SER A 92 -0.18 -3.19 12.13
CA SER A 92 -1.02 -2.92 10.96
C SER A 92 -0.24 -2.22 9.86
N LEU A 93 -0.72 -2.39 8.63
CA LEU A 93 -0.13 -1.86 7.42
C LEU A 93 -1.22 -1.43 6.44
N SER A 94 -1.03 -0.29 5.81
CA SER A 94 -1.84 0.27 4.72
C SER A 94 -0.89 0.74 3.63
N PHE A 95 -1.17 0.42 2.38
CA PHE A 95 -0.33 0.83 1.26
C PHE A 95 -1.16 1.33 0.09
N ARG A 96 -0.57 2.24 -0.68
CA ARG A 96 -1.25 2.86 -1.82
C ARG A 96 -0.29 3.22 -2.95
N PHE A 97 -0.77 3.04 -4.17
CA PHE A 97 -0.20 3.59 -5.39
C PHE A 97 -0.78 4.97 -5.61
N ALA A 98 0.06 5.99 -5.49
CA ALA A 98 -0.30 7.40 -5.59
C ALA A 98 0.26 8.02 -6.88
N SER A 99 -0.31 9.16 -7.27
CA SER A 99 0.24 9.97 -8.36
C SER A 99 1.38 10.85 -7.84
N GLN A 100 2.41 11.05 -8.67
CA GLN A 100 3.58 11.84 -8.29
C GLN A 100 3.19 13.24 -7.79
N GLY A 101 3.66 13.59 -6.59
CA GLY A 101 3.41 14.91 -5.99
C GLY A 101 1.96 15.19 -5.58
N SER A 102 1.07 14.18 -5.59
CA SER A 102 -0.31 14.30 -5.13
C SER A 102 -0.52 13.51 -3.84
N GLU A 103 -0.89 14.20 -2.75
CA GLU A 103 -1.11 13.54 -1.46
C GLU A 103 -2.44 12.77 -1.39
N ALA A 104 -3.42 13.10 -2.22
CA ALA A 104 -4.77 12.56 -2.15
C ALA A 104 -5.43 12.44 -3.53
N TYR A 105 -6.29 11.44 -3.69
CA TYR A 105 -7.09 11.24 -4.90
C TYR A 105 -8.14 12.36 -5.04
N PRO A 106 -8.14 13.14 -6.14
CA PRO A 106 -8.98 14.34 -6.25
C PRO A 106 -10.48 14.09 -6.19
N TYR A 107 -10.92 12.91 -6.60
CA TYR A 107 -12.35 12.58 -6.72
C TYR A 107 -12.88 11.80 -5.51
N TYR A 108 -12.04 11.50 -4.51
CA TYR A 108 -12.43 10.73 -3.34
C TYR A 108 -13.61 11.38 -2.60
N GLY A 109 -14.66 10.59 -2.32
CA GLY A 109 -15.86 11.07 -1.62
C GLY A 109 -16.76 12.00 -2.43
N THR A 110 -16.52 12.15 -3.74
CA THR A 110 -17.34 12.95 -4.64
C THR A 110 -18.12 12.05 -5.62
N SER A 111 -19.15 12.60 -6.28
CA SER A 111 -19.86 11.89 -7.35
C SER A 111 -19.02 11.64 -8.61
N LEU A 112 -17.82 12.23 -8.69
CA LEU A 112 -16.86 12.02 -9.77
C LEU A 112 -15.96 10.81 -9.52
N ASP A 113 -16.10 10.13 -8.36
CA ASP A 113 -15.42 8.86 -8.12
C ASP A 113 -16.06 7.73 -8.93
N ASN A 114 -15.66 7.66 -10.19
CA ASN A 114 -16.08 6.63 -11.12
C ASN A 114 -14.88 6.00 -11.83
N LYS A 115 -15.14 4.87 -12.48
CA LYS A 115 -14.11 4.07 -13.15
C LYS A 115 -13.35 4.86 -14.23
N ASP A 116 -14.00 5.82 -14.89
CA ASP A 116 -13.37 6.60 -15.95
C ASP A 116 -12.36 7.60 -15.38
N HIS A 117 -12.72 8.34 -14.33
CA HIS A 117 -11.81 9.28 -13.66
C HIS A 117 -10.66 8.55 -12.95
N LEU A 118 -10.94 7.39 -12.35
CA LEU A 118 -9.90 6.52 -11.80
C LEU A 118 -8.97 5.98 -12.91
N GLY A 119 -9.55 5.64 -14.07
CA GLY A 119 -8.81 5.29 -15.27
C GLY A 119 -7.86 6.39 -15.70
N TYR A 120 -8.33 7.64 -15.76
CA TYR A 120 -7.50 8.80 -16.08
C TYR A 120 -6.39 9.03 -15.05
N ALA A 121 -6.71 8.98 -13.75
CA ALA A 121 -5.72 9.14 -12.67
C ALA A 121 -4.63 8.07 -12.70
N THR A 122 -4.97 6.86 -13.17
CA THR A 122 -4.04 5.72 -13.32
C THR A 122 -3.41 5.61 -14.71
N ALA A 123 -3.56 6.63 -15.57
CA ALA A 123 -3.10 6.63 -16.96
C ALA A 123 -3.59 5.40 -17.77
N HIS A 124 -4.82 4.97 -17.51
CA HIS A 124 -5.49 3.78 -18.05
C HIS A 124 -4.79 2.45 -17.75
N ARG A 125 -3.96 2.41 -16.70
CA ARG A 125 -3.22 1.20 -16.27
C ARG A 125 -3.76 0.57 -14.99
N LEU A 126 -5.03 0.83 -14.67
CA LEU A 126 -5.70 0.34 -13.46
C LEU A 126 -5.54 -1.18 -13.26
N SER A 127 -5.72 -1.99 -14.30
CA SER A 127 -5.61 -3.45 -14.23
C SER A 127 -4.22 -3.93 -13.82
N PHE A 128 -3.17 -3.27 -14.32
CA PHE A 128 -1.79 -3.58 -13.98
C PHE A 128 -1.48 -3.17 -12.54
N LEU A 129 -1.88 -1.98 -12.13
CA LEU A 129 -1.69 -1.50 -10.76
C LEU A 129 -2.46 -2.35 -9.75
N ALA A 130 -3.70 -2.74 -10.07
CA ALA A 130 -4.50 -3.63 -9.23
C ALA A 130 -3.89 -5.04 -9.12
N THR A 131 -3.36 -5.59 -10.21
CA THR A 131 -2.61 -6.85 -10.18
C THR A 131 -1.38 -6.72 -9.29
N GLY A 132 -0.66 -5.61 -9.42
CA GLY A 132 0.48 -5.25 -8.59
C GLY A 132 0.17 -5.22 -7.10
N ALA A 133 -0.86 -4.47 -6.74
CA ALA A 133 -1.41 -4.40 -5.40
C ALA A 133 -1.77 -5.78 -4.85
N GLY A 134 -2.45 -6.60 -5.66
CA GLY A 134 -2.82 -7.97 -5.29
C GLY A 134 -1.61 -8.85 -5.03
N LEU A 135 -0.54 -8.73 -5.81
CA LEU A 135 0.71 -9.46 -5.60
C LEU A 135 1.41 -9.03 -4.31
N VAL A 136 1.49 -7.73 -4.02
CA VAL A 136 2.06 -7.23 -2.75
C VAL A 136 1.26 -7.73 -1.56
N ALA A 137 -0.07 -7.58 -1.60
CA ALA A 137 -0.95 -8.06 -0.53
C ALA A 137 -0.84 -9.58 -0.32
N GLY A 138 -0.81 -10.35 -1.40
CA GLY A 138 -0.70 -11.80 -1.36
C GLY A 138 0.64 -12.27 -0.79
N GLN A 139 1.75 -11.63 -1.19
CA GLN A 139 3.07 -11.94 -0.65
C GLN A 139 3.19 -11.58 0.84
N LEU A 140 2.65 -10.43 1.24
CA LEU A 140 2.57 -10.05 2.66
C LEU A 140 1.76 -11.07 3.46
N ALA A 141 0.60 -11.50 2.94
CA ALA A 141 -0.22 -12.51 3.58
C ALA A 141 0.51 -13.86 3.70
N LEU A 142 1.20 -14.32 2.66
CA LEU A 142 1.94 -15.59 2.69
C LEU A 142 3.10 -15.60 3.69
N ARG A 143 3.78 -14.47 3.86
CA ARG A 143 4.88 -14.33 4.83
C ARG A 143 4.41 -14.12 6.27
N CYS A 144 3.13 -13.83 6.43
CA CYS A 144 2.47 -13.67 7.70
C CYS A 144 1.93 -15.00 8.27
N VAL A 145 1.90 -16.09 7.49
CA VAL A 145 1.41 -17.42 7.90
C VAL A 145 2.49 -18.25 8.56
#